data_AF-A0A098S805-F1
#
_entry.id   AF-A0A098S805-F1
#
_cell.length_a   1.000
_cell.length_b   1.000
_cell.length_c   1.000
_cell.angle_alpha   90.00
_cell.angle_beta   90.00
_cell.angle_gamma   90.00
#
_symmetry.space_group_name_H-M   'P 1'
#
loop_
_entity.id
_entity.type
_entity.pdbx_description
1 polymer ?
#
loop_
_entity_poly.entity_id
_entity_poly.type
_entity_poly.pdbx_seq_one_letter_code
_entity_poly.pdbx_strand_id
1 'polypeptide(L)'
;MDIPHNREKHKIDKPGSTEVAQKYGKNKIEVCFDDLGFPDFNDWVPNVNGTKMEFVINMNGNNLTGSGTGDYGQAFDQMESLLGYRPSALSQIEIPGYEGIQWSLHHHQDGKTMQLVPKMLNSNTPHVGGRTIMKNAREKGIDHWLPSPSEVGNYKKLCN
;
A
#
# COMPACT_ATOMS: atom_id res chain seq x y z
N MET A 1 20.35 10.70 -7.55
CA MET A 1 19.24 10.51 -8.52
C MET A 1 18.06 11.27 -7.98
N ASP A 2 17.79 12.44 -8.55
CA ASP A 2 16.53 13.14 -8.29
C ASP A 2 15.39 12.27 -8.79
N ILE A 3 14.49 11.90 -7.88
CA ILE A 3 13.21 11.33 -8.25
C ILE A 3 12.42 12.54 -8.74
N PRO A 4 12.10 12.65 -10.03
CA PRO A 4 11.37 13.80 -10.52
C PRO A 4 10.03 13.83 -9.77
N HIS A 5 9.79 14.91 -9.02
CA HIS A 5 8.53 15.26 -8.35
C HIS A 5 7.35 15.47 -9.34
N ASN A 6 7.48 14.96 -10.57
CA ASN A 6 6.62 15.18 -11.72
C ASN A 6 5.98 13.88 -12.25
N ARG A 7 6.03 12.78 -11.48
CA ARG A 7 5.31 11.55 -11.84
C ARG A 7 3.97 11.55 -11.12
N GLU A 8 2.97 12.21 -11.71
CA GLU A 8 1.58 12.12 -11.26
C GLU A 8 1.10 10.66 -11.22
N LYS A 9 1.60 9.82 -12.14
CA LYS A 9 1.31 8.38 -12.24
C LYS A 9 2.57 7.58 -12.61
N HIS A 10 2.73 6.39 -12.03
CA HIS A 10 3.73 5.39 -12.43
C HIS A 10 3.05 4.22 -13.12
N LYS A 11 3.39 4.01 -14.39
CA LYS A 11 2.90 2.87 -15.18
C LYS A 11 3.71 1.62 -14.83
N ILE A 12 3.04 0.51 -14.56
CA ILE A 12 3.66 -0.80 -14.37
C ILE A 12 3.41 -1.65 -15.61
N ASP A 13 4.48 -1.93 -16.36
CA ASP A 13 4.47 -2.74 -17.58
C ASP A 13 5.36 -3.98 -17.38
N LYS A 14 4.79 -4.98 -16.69
CA LYS A 14 5.47 -6.21 -16.24
C LYS A 14 4.60 -7.43 -16.52
N PRO A 15 5.17 -8.65 -16.58
CA PRO A 15 4.37 -9.86 -16.70
C PRO A 15 3.29 -9.93 -15.62
N GLY A 16 2.05 -10.27 -16.01
CA GLY A 16 0.89 -10.31 -15.10
C GLY A 16 0.15 -8.97 -14.93
N SER A 17 0.67 -7.85 -15.45
CA SER A 17 0.05 -6.53 -15.26
C SER A 17 -1.25 -6.36 -16.05
N THR A 18 -1.35 -6.95 -17.24
CA THR A 18 -2.57 -6.90 -18.07
C THR A 18 -3.71 -7.67 -17.41
N GLU A 19 -3.42 -8.88 -16.94
CA GLU A 19 -4.40 -9.77 -16.30
C GLU A 19 -4.95 -9.12 -15.03
N VAL A 20 -4.08 -8.52 -14.21
CA VAL A 20 -4.48 -7.77 -13.02
C VAL A 20 -5.30 -6.55 -13.40
N ALA A 21 -4.85 -5.74 -14.37
CA ALA A 21 -5.62 -4.56 -14.80
C ALA A 21 -7.05 -4.96 -15.23
N GLN A 22 -7.19 -6.04 -16.01
CA GLN A 22 -8.48 -6.56 -16.45
C GLN A 22 -9.38 -6.98 -15.29
N LYS A 23 -8.83 -7.65 -14.25
CA LYS A 23 -9.58 -8.03 -13.04
C LYS A 23 -10.12 -6.82 -12.27
N TYR A 24 -9.45 -5.66 -12.37
CA TYR A 24 -9.92 -4.39 -11.81
C TYR A 24 -10.73 -3.54 -12.81
N GLY A 25 -11.08 -4.07 -13.99
CA GLY A 25 -11.82 -3.33 -15.02
C GLY A 25 -11.02 -2.16 -15.63
N LYS A 26 -9.70 -2.24 -15.61
CA LYS A 26 -8.77 -1.22 -16.09
C LYS A 26 -7.99 -1.72 -17.31
N ASN A 27 -7.57 -0.79 -18.17
CA ASN A 27 -6.79 -1.12 -19.37
C ASN A 27 -5.28 -1.31 -19.08
N LYS A 28 -4.79 -0.77 -17.96
CA LYS A 28 -3.39 -0.77 -17.57
C LYS A 28 -3.26 -0.55 -16.06
N ILE A 29 -2.10 -0.93 -15.50
CA ILE A 29 -1.74 -0.58 -14.12
C ILE A 29 -1.06 0.77 -14.09
N GLU A 30 -1.66 1.69 -13.36
CA GLU A 30 -1.11 3.00 -13.01
C GLU A 30 -1.31 3.23 -11.52
N VAL A 31 -0.22 3.62 -10.86
CA VAL A 31 -0.21 3.95 -9.43
C VAL A 31 0.08 5.43 -9.30
N CYS A 32 -0.79 6.13 -8.57
CA CYS A 32 -0.58 7.53 -8.27
C CYS A 32 0.34 7.70 -7.07
N PHE A 33 0.91 8.88 -6.97
CA PHE A 33 1.72 9.28 -5.82
C PHE A 33 1.11 10.52 -5.18
N ASP A 34 1.32 10.67 -3.89
CA ASP A 34 1.10 11.96 -3.22
C ASP A 34 2.33 12.88 -3.41
N ASP A 35 2.22 14.11 -2.89
CA ASP A 35 3.27 15.12 -2.94
C ASP A 35 4.56 14.73 -2.17
N LEU A 36 4.49 13.74 -1.27
CA LEU A 36 5.64 13.15 -0.61
C LEU A 36 6.23 11.96 -1.35
N GLY A 37 5.56 11.44 -2.37
CA GLY A 37 6.01 10.27 -3.12
C GLY A 37 5.67 8.93 -2.43
N PHE A 38 4.63 8.90 -1.61
CA PHE A 38 3.98 7.65 -1.23
C PHE A 38 3.05 7.17 -2.35
N PRO A 39 3.09 5.88 -2.70
CA PRO A 39 2.16 5.33 -3.67
C PRO A 39 0.75 5.22 -3.08
N ASP A 40 -0.24 5.53 -3.89
CA ASP A 40 -1.66 5.33 -3.58
C ASP A 40 -2.18 4.07 -4.26
N PHE A 41 -2.50 3.05 -3.46
CA PHE A 41 -3.03 1.78 -3.91
C PHE A 41 -4.54 1.64 -3.73
N ASN A 42 -5.26 2.68 -3.30
CA ASN A 42 -6.70 2.59 -2.97
C ASN A 42 -7.58 2.03 -4.09
N ASP A 43 -7.15 2.26 -5.33
CA ASP A 43 -7.77 1.79 -6.58
C ASP A 43 -7.52 0.31 -6.90
N TRP A 44 -6.57 -0.28 -6.19
CA TRP A 44 -6.05 -1.64 -6.38
C TRP A 44 -6.25 -2.50 -5.14
N VAL A 45 -7.01 -2.02 -4.15
CA VAL A 45 -7.48 -2.81 -3.02
C VAL A 45 -8.77 -3.52 -3.43
N PRO A 46 -8.85 -4.86 -3.33
CA PRO A 46 -10.04 -5.59 -3.73
C PRO A 46 -11.21 -5.33 -2.76
N ASN A 47 -12.42 -5.43 -3.29
CA ASN A 47 -13.65 -5.41 -2.50
C ASN A 47 -14.19 -6.83 -2.32
N VAL A 48 -14.51 -7.19 -1.08
CA VAL A 48 -15.19 -8.45 -0.73
C VAL A 48 -16.48 -8.09 -0.01
N ASN A 49 -17.62 -8.56 -0.52
CA ASN A 49 -18.94 -8.28 0.04
C ASN A 49 -19.23 -6.77 0.26
N GLY A 50 -18.71 -5.91 -0.63
CA GLY A 50 -18.86 -4.45 -0.53
C GLY A 50 -17.88 -3.74 0.40
N THR A 51 -16.94 -4.48 1.02
CA THR A 51 -15.92 -3.93 1.93
C THR A 51 -14.54 -4.04 1.30
N LYS A 52 -13.76 -2.95 1.32
CA LYS A 52 -12.36 -2.99 0.90
C LYS A 52 -11.53 -3.82 1.85
N MET A 53 -10.56 -4.56 1.32
CA MET A 53 -9.56 -5.30 2.09
C MET A 53 -8.50 -4.36 2.69
N GLU A 54 -8.95 -3.47 3.59
CA GLU A 54 -8.15 -2.53 4.38
C GLU A 54 -8.34 -2.86 5.86
N PHE A 55 -7.24 -2.93 6.61
CA PHE A 55 -7.24 -3.43 7.99
C PHE A 55 -6.56 -2.41 8.89
N VAL A 56 -7.26 -2.01 9.94
CA VAL A 56 -6.69 -1.11 10.93
C VAL A 56 -5.79 -1.93 11.86
N ILE A 57 -4.50 -1.63 11.87
CA ILE A 57 -3.51 -2.24 12.77
C ILE A 57 -3.23 -1.30 13.94
N ASN A 58 -3.13 -1.88 15.13
CA ASN A 58 -2.79 -1.12 16.33
C ASN A 58 -1.28 -1.17 16.56
N MET A 59 -0.57 -0.16 16.05
CA MET A 59 0.82 0.08 16.40
C MET A 59 0.93 0.61 17.83
N ASN A 60 0.79 -0.27 18.82
CA ASN A 60 1.03 0.10 20.22
C ASN A 60 2.53 0.31 20.47
N GLY A 61 2.97 1.57 20.32
CA GLY A 61 4.20 2.10 20.91
C GLY A 61 5.46 1.99 20.03
N ASN A 62 5.93 3.14 19.52
CA ASN A 62 7.29 3.52 19.10
C ASN A 62 8.16 2.58 18.24
N ASN A 63 7.70 1.39 17.89
CA ASN A 63 8.42 0.47 17.03
C ASN A 63 7.94 0.66 15.60
N LEU A 64 8.46 1.72 14.96
CA LEU A 64 8.58 1.79 13.48
C LEU A 64 9.46 0.66 12.91
N THR A 65 10.01 -0.17 13.79
CA THR A 65 10.73 -1.42 13.55
C THR A 65 9.85 -2.67 13.74
N GLY A 66 8.52 -2.49 13.85
CA GLY A 66 7.54 -3.55 14.09
C GLY A 66 7.87 -4.80 13.29
N SER A 67 8.14 -5.90 14.00
CA SER A 67 8.30 -7.19 13.36
C SER A 67 7.03 -7.44 12.55
N GLY A 68 7.14 -7.45 11.22
CA GLY A 68 5.98 -7.54 10.30
C GLY A 68 5.03 -8.71 10.61
N THR A 69 5.48 -9.67 11.41
CA THR A 69 4.70 -10.76 12.01
C THR A 69 3.47 -10.29 12.83
N GLY A 70 3.58 -9.21 13.60
CA GLY A 70 2.48 -8.74 14.47
C GLY A 70 1.34 -8.08 13.69
N ASP A 71 1.70 -7.14 12.82
CA ASP A 71 0.75 -6.41 11.98
C ASP A 71 0.03 -7.34 11.01
N TYR A 72 0.75 -8.31 10.44
CA TYR A 72 0.16 -9.28 9.50
C TYR A 72 -0.81 -10.22 10.21
N GLY A 73 -0.53 -10.57 11.47
CA GLY A 73 -1.46 -11.31 12.31
C GLY A 73 -2.78 -10.56 12.48
N GLN A 74 -2.72 -9.28 12.86
CA GLN A 74 -3.92 -8.44 13.01
C GLN A 74 -4.69 -8.27 11.69
N ALA A 75 -3.99 -8.16 10.56
CA ALA A 75 -4.61 -8.11 9.25
C ALA A 75 -5.32 -9.44 8.91
N PHE A 76 -4.68 -10.59 9.17
CA PHE A 76 -5.29 -11.91 8.94
C PHE A 76 -6.50 -12.17 9.83
N ASP A 77 -6.47 -11.71 11.08
CA ASP A 77 -7.62 -11.81 12.00
C ASP A 77 -8.81 -11.00 11.46
N GLN A 78 -8.58 -9.81 10.89
CA GLN A 78 -9.64 -9.03 10.27
C GLN A 78 -10.11 -9.63 8.93
N MET A 79 -9.20 -10.22 8.14
CA MET A 79 -9.57 -10.91 6.88
C MET A 79 -10.53 -12.06 7.10
N GLU A 80 -10.43 -12.78 8.23
CA GLU A 80 -11.33 -13.90 8.53
C GLU A 80 -12.81 -13.48 8.49
N SER A 81 -13.12 -12.29 8.99
CA SER A 81 -14.49 -11.74 8.95
C SER A 81 -15.01 -11.46 7.54
N LEU A 82 -14.11 -11.20 6.58
CA LEU A 82 -14.46 -10.85 5.19
C LEU A 82 -14.46 -12.08 4.28
N LEU A 83 -13.50 -12.99 4.48
CA LEU A 83 -13.30 -14.18 3.65
C LEU A 83 -14.04 -15.41 4.18
N GLY A 84 -14.45 -15.41 5.45
CA GLY A 84 -15.02 -16.57 6.12
C GLY A 84 -13.98 -17.63 6.53
N TYR A 85 -12.68 -17.34 6.33
CA TYR A 85 -11.57 -18.17 6.79
C TYR A 85 -10.35 -17.30 7.09
N ARG A 86 -9.53 -17.74 8.04
CA ARG A 86 -8.26 -17.09 8.36
C ARG A 86 -7.12 -17.66 7.51
N PRO A 87 -6.49 -16.88 6.61
CA PRO A 87 -5.34 -17.34 5.85
C PRO A 87 -4.16 -17.60 6.80
N SER A 88 -3.43 -18.70 6.59
CA SER A 88 -2.17 -18.94 7.33
C SER A 88 -0.95 -18.33 6.63
N ALA A 89 -1.09 -17.97 5.35
CA ALA A 89 -0.07 -17.29 4.55
C ALA A 89 -0.70 -16.46 3.42
N LEU A 90 0.01 -15.43 2.95
CA LEU A 90 -0.42 -14.58 1.82
C LEU A 90 -0.69 -15.37 0.53
N SER A 91 0.02 -16.48 0.31
CA SER A 91 -0.14 -17.34 -0.86
C SER A 91 -1.44 -18.16 -0.85
N GLN A 92 -2.16 -18.19 0.27
CA GLN A 92 -3.44 -18.90 0.42
C GLN A 92 -4.66 -17.96 0.29
N ILE A 93 -4.42 -16.67 0.05
CA ILE A 93 -5.50 -15.70 -0.07
C ILE A 93 -6.12 -15.85 -1.47
N GLU A 94 -7.38 -16.25 -1.49
CA GLU A 94 -8.20 -16.34 -2.70
C GLU A 94 -9.35 -15.35 -2.56
N ILE A 95 -9.45 -14.40 -3.48
CA ILE A 95 -10.50 -13.39 -3.49
C ILE A 95 -11.43 -13.69 -4.67
N PRO A 96 -12.73 -13.95 -4.43
CA PRO A 96 -13.70 -14.15 -5.51
C PRO A 96 -13.69 -12.98 -6.50
N GLY A 97 -13.60 -13.28 -7.79
CA GLY A 97 -13.50 -12.30 -8.87
C GLY A 97 -12.07 -11.85 -9.19
N TYR A 98 -11.07 -12.26 -8.41
CA TYR A 98 -9.65 -11.90 -8.57
C TYR A 98 -8.72 -13.13 -8.58
N GLU A 99 -9.22 -14.25 -9.10
CA GLU A 99 -8.51 -15.52 -9.17
C GLU A 99 -7.17 -15.38 -9.91
N GLY A 100 -6.14 -16.08 -9.43
CA GLY A 100 -4.80 -16.08 -10.02
C GLY A 100 -3.92 -14.88 -9.66
N ILE A 101 -4.44 -13.89 -8.94
CA ILE A 101 -3.63 -12.79 -8.41
C ILE A 101 -2.85 -13.26 -7.17
N GLN A 102 -1.54 -13.03 -7.17
CA GLN A 102 -0.74 -13.15 -5.95
C GLN A 102 -0.86 -11.86 -5.13
N TRP A 103 -1.06 -12.00 -3.83
CA TRP A 103 -1.29 -10.88 -2.93
C TRP A 103 -0.08 -10.53 -2.08
N SER A 104 -0.01 -9.27 -1.67
CA SER A 104 0.85 -8.81 -0.59
C SER A 104 0.10 -7.83 0.31
N LEU A 105 0.55 -7.75 1.54
CA LEU A 105 0.13 -6.74 2.49
C LEU A 105 1.05 -5.52 2.35
N HIS A 106 0.47 -4.33 2.33
CA HIS A 106 1.16 -3.05 2.21
C HIS A 106 0.75 -2.11 3.33
N HIS A 107 1.72 -1.55 4.06
CA HIS A 107 1.47 -0.49 5.03
C HIS A 107 1.08 0.79 4.32
N HIS A 108 -0.13 1.26 4.58
CA HIS A 108 -0.56 2.59 4.16
C HIS A 108 0.28 3.66 4.86
N GLN A 109 0.38 4.82 4.23
CA GLN A 109 1.21 5.92 4.70
C GLN A 109 0.78 6.50 6.06
N ASP A 110 -0.47 6.29 6.48
CA ASP A 110 -0.94 6.70 7.81
C ASP A 110 -0.29 5.92 8.97
N GLY A 111 0.44 4.84 8.67
CA GLY A 111 1.08 3.96 9.63
C GLY A 111 0.12 3.16 10.51
N LYS A 112 -1.18 3.18 10.23
CA LYS A 112 -2.22 2.49 11.02
C LYS A 112 -3.07 1.55 10.18
N THR A 113 -2.93 1.61 8.85
CA THR A 113 -3.73 0.81 7.93
C THR A 113 -2.83 -0.12 7.13
N MET A 114 -3.25 -1.37 7.00
CA MET A 114 -2.70 -2.34 6.07
C MET A 114 -3.68 -2.53 4.91
N GLN A 115 -3.18 -2.52 3.69
CA GLN A 115 -3.98 -2.76 2.49
C GLN A 115 -3.55 -4.09 1.85
N LEU A 116 -4.51 -4.93 1.48
CA LEU A 116 -4.26 -6.06 0.61
C LEU A 116 -4.16 -5.56 -0.83
N VAL A 117 -3.02 -5.78 -1.47
CA VAL A 117 -2.76 -5.31 -2.83
C VAL A 117 -2.13 -6.41 -3.69
N PRO A 118 -2.25 -6.35 -5.02
CA PRO A 118 -1.54 -7.28 -5.89
C PRO A 118 -0.02 -7.21 -5.67
N LYS A 119 0.61 -8.36 -5.45
CA LYS A 119 2.04 -8.47 -5.15
C LYS A 119 2.92 -7.85 -6.22
N MET A 120 2.60 -8.07 -7.50
CA MET A 120 3.37 -7.47 -8.59
C MET A 120 3.30 -5.95 -8.56
N LEU A 121 2.16 -5.39 -8.14
CA LEU A 121 1.97 -3.94 -8.06
C LEU A 121 2.83 -3.38 -6.93
N ASN A 122 2.74 -3.96 -5.73
CA ASN A 122 3.56 -3.56 -4.58
C ASN A 122 5.07 -3.69 -4.88
N SER A 123 5.52 -4.84 -5.42
CA SER A 123 6.94 -5.07 -5.70
C SER A 123 7.54 -4.21 -6.83
N ASN A 124 6.72 -3.69 -7.76
CA ASN A 124 7.19 -2.88 -8.89
C ASN A 124 6.89 -1.39 -8.74
N THR A 125 6.28 -0.98 -7.64
CA THR A 125 6.03 0.42 -7.32
C THR A 125 7.18 0.99 -6.48
N PRO A 126 7.81 2.09 -6.91
CA PRO A 126 8.81 2.76 -6.10
C PRO A 126 8.24 3.23 -4.75
N HIS A 127 8.80 2.78 -3.64
CA HIS A 127 8.43 3.25 -2.29
C HIS A 127 9.33 4.41 -1.89
N VAL A 128 9.10 5.58 -2.49
CA VAL A 128 10.03 6.71 -2.38
C VAL A 128 9.72 7.67 -1.23
N GLY A 129 8.50 7.61 -0.65
CA GLY A 129 8.05 8.49 0.43
C GLY A 129 9.00 8.57 1.63
N GLY A 130 9.51 7.43 2.11
CA GLY A 130 10.49 7.42 3.20
C GLY A 130 11.80 8.15 2.87
N ARG A 131 12.25 8.10 1.61
CA ARG A 131 13.43 8.85 1.17
C ARG A 131 13.14 10.35 1.06
N THR A 132 11.96 10.74 0.58
CA THR A 132 11.54 12.13 0.48
C THR A 132 11.44 12.78 1.87
N ILE A 133 10.83 12.08 2.83
CA ILE A 133 10.76 12.55 4.22
C ILE A 133 12.16 12.76 4.80
N MET A 134 13.05 11.78 4.65
CA MET A 134 14.43 11.89 5.16
C MET A 134 15.22 13.01 4.46
N LYS A 135 15.00 13.23 3.16
CA LYS A 135 15.60 14.34 2.41
C LYS A 135 15.09 15.69 2.94
N ASN A 136 13.77 15.85 3.09
CA ASN A 136 13.14 17.07 3.59
C ASN A 136 13.54 17.37 5.05
N ALA A 137 13.65 16.35 5.89
CA ALA A 137 14.12 16.47 7.27
C ALA A 137 15.55 17.04 7.31
N ARG A 138 16.45 16.47 6.50
CA ARG A 138 17.85 16.89 6.38
C ARG A 138 18.00 18.31 5.84
N GLU A 139 17.21 18.68 4.82
CA GLU A 139 17.20 20.04 4.27
C GLU A 139 16.71 21.09 5.29
N LYS A 140 15.86 20.68 6.24
CA LYS A 140 15.40 21.52 7.35
C LYS A 140 16.30 21.47 8.59
N GLY A 141 17.42 20.75 8.55
CA GLY A 141 18.33 20.58 9.69
C GLY A 141 17.75 19.77 10.85
N ILE A 142 16.75 18.92 10.59
CA ILE A 142 16.12 18.05 11.58
C ILE A 142 16.70 16.65 11.39
N ASP A 143 17.46 16.16 12.38
CA ASP A 143 18.13 14.84 12.29
C ASP A 143 17.13 13.68 12.17
N HIS A 144 15.94 13.83 12.75
CA HIS A 144 14.85 12.85 12.69
C HIS A 144 13.50 13.55 12.60
N TRP A 145 12.91 13.61 11.40
CA TRP A 145 11.51 14.01 11.23
C TRP A 145 10.77 12.90 10.51
N LEU A 146 9.75 12.35 11.18
CA LEU A 146 8.71 11.56 10.55
C LEU A 146 7.42 12.37 10.71
N PRO A 147 6.69 12.65 9.63
CA PRO A 147 5.38 13.28 9.76
C PRO A 147 4.52 12.41 10.66
N SER A 148 3.84 13.04 11.61
CA SER A 148 2.81 12.37 12.41
C SER A 148 1.74 11.79 11.48
N PRO A 149 1.01 10.74 11.89
CA PRO A 149 -0.11 10.21 11.10
C PRO A 149 -1.12 11.28 10.65
N SER A 150 -1.32 12.32 11.47
CA SER A 150 -2.15 13.49 11.15
C SER A 150 -1.56 14.42 10.09
N GLU A 151 -0.24 14.49 9.97
CA GLU A 151 0.43 15.22 8.88
C GLU A 151 0.36 14.42 7.57
N VAL A 152 0.44 13.08 7.65
CA VAL A 152 0.36 12.19 6.48
C VAL A 152 -1.02 12.16 5.82
N GLY A 153 -2.09 12.20 6.62
CA GLY A 153 -3.46 12.19 6.07
C GLY A 153 -3.87 13.42 5.27
N ASN A 154 -3.06 14.48 5.23
CA ASN A 154 -3.40 15.76 4.59
C ASN A 154 -2.68 16.01 3.25
N TYR A 155 -1.87 15.06 2.77
CA TYR A 155 -1.09 15.25 1.55
C TYR A 155 -1.93 15.14 0.28
N LYS A 156 -1.60 15.98 -0.70
CA LYS A 156 -2.38 16.10 -1.92
C LYS A 156 -2.03 14.95 -2.86
N LYS A 157 -3.04 14.16 -3.26
CA LYS A 157 -2.90 13.23 -4.38
C LYS A 157 -2.51 14.02 -5.63
N LEU A 158 -1.44 13.61 -6.30
CA LEU A 158 -0.95 14.29 -7.51
C LEU A 158 -1.69 13.85 -8.78
N CYS A 159 -2.77 13.08 -8.64
CA CYS A 159 -3.52 12.57 -9.77
C CYS A 159 -5.03 12.68 -9.57
N ASN A 160 -5.74 12.86 -10.68
CA ASN A 160 -7.20 12.80 -10.77
C ASN A 160 -7.66 11.43 -11.27
#